data_AF-A0A0G0LA02-F1
#
_entry.id   AF-A0A0G0LA02-F1
#
_cell.length_a   1.000
_cell.length_b   1.000
_cell.length_c   1.000
_cell.angle_alpha   90.00
_cell.angle_beta   90.00
_cell.angle_gamma   90.00
#
_symmetry.space_group_name_H-M   'P 1'
#
loop_
_entity.id
_entity.type
_entity.pdbx_description
1 polymer ?
#
loop_
_entity_poly.entity_id
_entity_poly.type
_entity_poly.pdbx_seq_one_letter_code
_entity_poly.pdbx_strand_id
1 'polypeptide(L)'
;MTVKVKKNKLISGSIVEIQTYLPESELLTTEKREQADKLDDLLRKSLEEINKEYLIKSKDLKTSLKKWYWLGEKIDYLVKNLPFEQKDIDGHLIWLAINQYLSDSLKREDVKRSGTSKDHLNKCWLLYKTKHRSWIKTWAGWDAITDRGDQLLDERLLLELEQCFNVELSNKDYQFIFKEITQLIPSQIKRKEIELMSVKNLRDIVVEVKRKFDSRNCNTKNVE
;
A
#
# COMPACT_ATOMS: atom_id res chain seq x y z
N MET A 1 -8.30 0.10 18.51
CA MET A 1 -9.69 -0.28 18.77
C MET A 1 -9.92 -1.65 18.19
N THR A 2 -10.99 -2.33 18.60
CA THR A 2 -11.34 -3.63 18.04
C THR A 2 -12.04 -3.45 16.69
N VAL A 3 -11.66 -4.20 15.66
CA VAL A 3 -12.35 -4.23 14.36
C VAL A 3 -13.05 -5.56 14.14
N LYS A 4 -14.20 -5.54 13.48
CA LYS A 4 -14.97 -6.74 13.16
C LYS A 4 -14.66 -7.20 11.74
N VAL A 5 -14.29 -8.48 11.59
CA VAL A 5 -13.91 -9.07 10.31
C VAL A 5 -14.56 -10.43 10.10
N LYS A 6 -14.84 -10.76 8.85
CA LYS A 6 -15.27 -12.08 8.39
C LYS A 6 -14.05 -12.95 8.11
N LYS A 7 -14.05 -14.17 8.64
CA LYS A 7 -13.01 -15.18 8.39
C LYS A 7 -13.65 -16.51 8.06
N ASN A 8 -13.09 -17.21 7.08
CA ASN A 8 -13.44 -18.60 6.80
C ASN A 8 -12.74 -19.52 7.81
N LYS A 9 -13.49 -20.36 8.51
CA LYS A 9 -12.97 -21.33 9.48
C LYS A 9 -13.49 -22.72 9.17
N LEU A 10 -12.61 -23.72 9.28
CA LEU A 10 -13.00 -25.13 9.17
C LEU A 10 -13.68 -25.57 10.48
N ILE A 11 -14.97 -25.85 10.42
CA ILE A 11 -15.77 -26.34 11.54
C ILE A 11 -16.42 -27.65 11.10
N SER A 12 -16.13 -28.74 11.80
CA SER A 12 -16.70 -30.07 11.54
C SER A 12 -16.63 -30.52 10.07
N GLY A 13 -15.48 -30.28 9.41
CA GLY A 13 -15.25 -30.67 8.02
C GLY A 13 -15.82 -29.72 6.96
N SER A 14 -16.50 -28.64 7.35
CA SER A 14 -17.03 -27.63 6.43
C SER A 14 -16.38 -26.26 6.65
N ILE A 15 -16.13 -25.52 5.58
CA ILE A 15 -15.65 -24.12 5.66
C ILE A 15 -16.87 -23.23 5.90
N VAL A 16 -16.87 -22.52 7.04
CA VAL A 16 -17.93 -21.59 7.43
C VAL A 16 -17.36 -20.19 7.61
N GLU A 17 -18.04 -19.17 7.09
CA GLU A 17 -17.71 -17.76 7.37
C GLU A 17 -18.18 -17.40 8.79
N ILE A 18 -17.24 -17.01 9.64
CA ILE A 18 -17.51 -16.53 11.00
C ILE A 18 -17.13 -15.06 11.13
N GLN A 19 -17.81 -14.35 12.02
CA GLN A 19 -17.40 -13.00 12.44
C GLN A 19 -16.43 -13.11 13.61
N THR A 20 -15.34 -12.34 13.55
CA THR A 20 -14.28 -12.29 14.56
C THR A 20 -13.92 -10.84 14.85
N TYR A 21 -13.52 -10.57 16.08
CA TYR A 21 -13.05 -9.28 16.55
C TYR A 21 -11.51 -9.30 16.63
N LEU A 22 -10.85 -8.33 16.01
CA LEU A 22 -9.40 -8.18 16.01
C LEU A 22 -8.97 -6.94 16.80
N PRO A 23 -7.79 -6.95 17.46
CA PRO A 23 -6.90 -8.11 17.60
C PRO A 23 -7.48 -9.16 18.58
N GLU A 24 -7.29 -10.44 18.29
CA GLU A 24 -7.81 -11.55 19.12
C GLU A 24 -7.13 -11.61 20.51
N SER A 25 -5.97 -10.98 20.65
CA SER A 25 -5.20 -10.92 21.90
C SER A 25 -5.74 -9.90 22.92
N GLU A 26 -6.63 -9.00 22.50
CA GLU A 26 -7.22 -8.02 23.42
C GLU A 26 -8.53 -8.54 24.04
N LEU A 27 -8.71 -8.24 25.34
CA LEU A 27 -9.98 -8.50 26.01
C LEU A 27 -11.11 -7.70 25.33
N LEU A 28 -12.13 -8.42 24.85
CA LEU A 28 -13.32 -7.86 24.23
C LEU A 28 -14.35 -7.46 25.30
N THR A 29 -14.25 -6.23 25.78
CA THR A 29 -15.27 -5.61 26.66
C THR A 29 -16.53 -5.27 25.87
N THR A 30 -17.68 -5.11 26.55
CA THR A 30 -18.96 -4.69 25.94
C THR A 30 -18.81 -3.39 25.13
N GLU A 31 -18.14 -2.38 25.68
CA GLU A 31 -17.92 -1.10 25.00
C GLU A 31 -17.13 -1.26 23.68
N LYS A 32 -15.98 -1.96 23.73
CA LYS A 32 -15.19 -2.27 22.51
C LYS A 32 -16.01 -3.01 21.46
N ARG A 33 -16.89 -3.92 21.88
CA ARG A 33 -17.77 -4.65 20.96
C ARG A 33 -18.77 -3.70 20.28
N GLU A 34 -19.44 -2.85 21.05
CA GLU A 34 -20.38 -1.85 20.52
C GLU A 34 -19.70 -0.87 19.57
N GLN A 35 -18.49 -0.43 19.89
CA GLN A 35 -17.67 0.41 19.00
C GLN A 35 -17.31 -0.32 17.71
N ALA A 36 -16.88 -1.58 17.79
CA ALA A 36 -16.56 -2.40 16.62
C ALA A 36 -17.77 -2.66 15.74
N ASP A 37 -18.94 -2.96 16.32
CA ASP A 37 -20.20 -3.17 15.61
C ASP A 37 -20.67 -1.88 14.93
N LYS A 38 -20.57 -0.73 15.61
CA LYS A 38 -20.90 0.58 15.03
C LYS A 38 -19.97 0.93 13.86
N LEU A 39 -18.66 0.67 14.00
CA LEU A 39 -17.70 0.87 12.91
C LEU A 39 -17.99 -0.05 11.72
N ASP A 40 -18.31 -1.31 11.97
CA ASP A 40 -18.68 -2.31 10.95
C ASP A 40 -19.90 -1.84 10.12
N ASP A 41 -20.93 -1.33 10.79
CA ASP A 41 -22.12 -0.78 10.13
C ASP A 41 -21.80 0.47 9.28
N LEU A 42 -20.93 1.35 9.77
CA LEU A 42 -20.47 2.53 9.02
C LEU A 42 -19.66 2.11 7.80
N LEU A 43 -18.73 1.17 7.97
CA LEU A 43 -17.91 0.63 6.88
C LEU A 43 -18.77 -0.01 5.79
N ARG A 44 -19.74 -0.85 6.17
CA ARG A 44 -20.66 -1.48 5.21
C ARG A 44 -21.36 -0.43 4.36
N LYS A 45 -21.96 0.59 4.98
CA LYS A 45 -22.67 1.68 4.27
C LYS A 45 -21.73 2.46 3.34
N SER A 46 -20.59 2.91 3.85
CA SER A 46 -19.65 3.71 3.05
C SER A 46 -19.04 2.91 1.90
N LEU A 47 -18.77 1.61 2.09
CA LEU A 47 -18.21 0.76 1.04
C LEU A 47 -19.25 0.33 0.01
N GLU A 48 -20.52 0.22 0.36
CA GLU A 48 -21.61 0.09 -0.61
C GLU A 48 -21.65 1.29 -1.57
N GLU A 49 -21.48 2.51 -1.04
CA GLU A 49 -21.42 3.73 -1.86
C GLU A 49 -20.18 3.74 -2.77
N ILE A 50 -19.01 3.41 -2.23
CA ILE A 50 -17.76 3.32 -3.00
C ILE A 50 -17.89 2.26 -4.12
N ASN A 51 -18.48 1.10 -3.84
CA ASN A 51 -18.73 0.07 -4.84
C ASN A 51 -19.66 0.56 -5.96
N LYS A 52 -20.74 1.27 -5.61
CA LYS A 52 -21.66 1.88 -6.60
C LYS A 52 -20.93 2.92 -7.44
N GLU A 53 -20.14 3.79 -6.82
CA GLU A 53 -19.34 4.80 -7.53
C GLU A 53 -18.35 4.15 -8.51
N TYR A 54 -17.69 3.06 -8.10
CA TYR A 54 -16.75 2.33 -8.96
C TYR A 54 -17.43 1.79 -10.21
N LEU A 55 -18.64 1.22 -10.10
CA LEU A 55 -19.36 0.70 -11.28
C LEU A 55 -19.56 1.78 -12.34
N ILE A 56 -19.87 3.01 -11.91
CA ILE A 56 -20.06 4.17 -12.79
C ILE A 56 -18.74 4.64 -13.38
N LYS A 57 -17.69 4.81 -12.57
CA LYS A 57 -16.38 5.34 -12.98
C LYS A 57 -15.45 4.33 -13.66
N SER A 58 -15.77 3.04 -13.60
CA SER A 58 -14.89 1.95 -14.06
C SER A 58 -14.37 2.14 -15.50
N LYS A 59 -15.18 2.74 -16.38
CA LYS A 59 -14.83 3.04 -17.77
C LYS A 59 -13.71 4.08 -17.93
N ASP A 60 -13.58 4.99 -16.96
CA ASP A 60 -12.55 6.05 -16.95
C ASP A 60 -11.25 5.59 -16.26
N LEU A 61 -11.35 4.57 -15.40
CA LEU A 61 -10.25 3.97 -14.65
C LEU A 61 -9.53 2.86 -15.44
N LYS A 62 -9.19 3.15 -16.71
CA LYS A 62 -8.68 2.17 -17.70
C LYS A 62 -7.36 1.48 -17.34
N THR A 63 -6.57 2.07 -16.45
CA THR A 63 -5.28 1.50 -16.04
C THR A 63 -5.34 1.06 -14.59
N SER A 64 -4.65 -0.03 -14.25
CA SER A 64 -4.54 -0.50 -12.87
C SER A 64 -4.06 0.62 -11.94
N LEU A 65 -3.08 1.44 -12.36
CA LEU A 65 -2.58 2.53 -11.53
C LEU A 65 -3.65 3.59 -11.23
N LYS A 66 -4.43 4.03 -12.23
CA LYS A 66 -5.54 4.98 -12.01
C LYS A 66 -6.62 4.40 -11.10
N LYS A 67 -6.99 3.13 -11.32
CA LYS A 67 -7.96 2.41 -10.51
C LYS A 67 -7.52 2.35 -9.04
N TRP A 68 -6.28 1.95 -8.78
CA TRP A 68 -5.76 1.80 -7.43
C TRP A 68 -5.47 3.14 -6.76
N TYR A 69 -5.13 4.17 -7.52
CA TYR A 69 -5.06 5.54 -7.01
C TYR A 69 -6.42 6.06 -6.54
N TRP A 70 -7.47 5.85 -7.35
CA TRP A 70 -8.85 6.18 -6.97
C TRP A 70 -9.30 5.40 -5.74
N LEU A 71 -9.02 4.10 -5.66
CA LEU A 71 -9.34 3.32 -4.46
C LEU A 71 -8.59 3.86 -3.24
N GLY A 72 -7.33 4.26 -3.40
CA GLY A 72 -6.53 4.92 -2.37
C GLY A 72 -7.14 6.22 -1.84
N GLU A 73 -7.68 7.05 -2.72
CA GLU A 73 -8.43 8.27 -2.35
C GLU A 73 -9.65 7.92 -1.48
N LYS A 74 -10.42 6.89 -1.86
CA LYS A 74 -11.59 6.46 -1.10
C LYS A 74 -11.22 5.89 0.26
N ILE A 75 -10.14 5.12 0.32
CA ILE A 75 -9.61 4.63 1.60
C ILE A 75 -9.17 5.81 2.48
N ASP A 76 -8.47 6.81 1.93
CA ASP A 76 -8.06 7.99 2.69
C ASP A 76 -9.27 8.76 3.26
N TYR A 77 -10.35 8.87 2.47
CA TYR A 77 -11.61 9.43 2.96
C TYR A 77 -12.18 8.62 4.13
N LEU A 78 -12.23 7.29 4.04
CA LEU A 78 -12.70 6.45 5.15
C LEU A 78 -11.83 6.63 6.40
N VAL A 79 -10.50 6.62 6.23
CA VAL A 79 -9.54 6.79 7.33
C VAL A 79 -9.73 8.13 8.06
N LYS A 80 -10.07 9.20 7.33
CA LYS A 80 -10.29 10.53 7.91
C LYS A 80 -11.67 10.73 8.57
N ASN A 81 -12.69 10.01 8.11
CA ASN A 81 -14.08 10.29 8.49
C ASN A 81 -14.72 9.22 9.38
N LEU A 82 -14.13 8.03 9.46
CA LEU A 82 -14.57 6.97 10.35
C LEU A 82 -13.73 6.96 11.64
N PRO A 83 -14.27 6.46 12.77
CA PRO A 83 -13.61 6.53 14.06
C PRO A 83 -12.47 5.51 14.20
N PHE A 84 -11.51 5.50 13.28
CA PHE A 84 -10.30 4.69 13.37
C PHE A 84 -9.32 5.27 14.39
N GLU A 85 -8.70 4.42 15.21
CA GLU A 85 -7.55 4.82 16.02
C GLU A 85 -6.27 4.72 15.18
N GLN A 86 -5.31 5.63 15.41
CA GLN A 86 -4.03 5.61 14.69
C GLN A 86 -3.30 4.26 14.83
N LYS A 87 -3.37 3.63 16.00
CA LYS A 87 -2.75 2.32 16.24
C LYS A 87 -3.30 1.20 15.36
N ASP A 88 -4.54 1.32 14.88
CA ASP A 88 -5.16 0.32 14.02
C ASP A 88 -4.74 0.48 12.55
N ILE A 89 -4.45 1.72 12.15
CA ILE A 89 -3.85 2.07 10.86
C ILE A 89 -2.41 1.53 10.82
N ASP A 90 -1.64 1.86 11.86
CA ASP A 90 -0.24 1.43 12.02
C ASP A 90 -0.14 -0.09 12.19
N GLY A 91 -1.11 -0.70 12.88
CA GLY A 91 -1.24 -2.15 13.04
C GLY A 91 -1.89 -2.87 11.87
N HIS A 92 -2.29 -2.15 10.82
CA HIS A 92 -2.82 -2.69 9.55
C HIS A 92 -4.12 -3.52 9.65
N LEU A 93 -4.78 -3.53 10.80
CA LEU A 93 -6.01 -4.30 11.03
C LEU A 93 -7.20 -3.74 10.25
N ILE A 94 -7.22 -2.41 10.04
CA ILE A 94 -8.32 -1.73 9.34
C ILE A 94 -8.46 -2.19 7.89
N TRP A 95 -7.38 -2.65 7.26
CA TRP A 95 -7.40 -3.11 5.88
C TRP A 95 -8.27 -4.36 5.71
N LEU A 96 -8.25 -5.26 6.69
CA LEU A 96 -9.11 -6.45 6.70
C LEU A 96 -10.60 -6.07 6.81
N ALA A 97 -10.91 -5.12 7.70
CA ALA A 97 -12.27 -4.63 7.93
C ALA A 97 -12.83 -3.89 6.71
N ILE A 98 -11.98 -3.18 5.96
CA ILE A 98 -12.36 -2.54 4.69
C ILE A 98 -12.53 -3.60 3.60
N ASN A 99 -11.57 -4.51 3.45
CA ASN A 99 -11.51 -5.44 2.32
C ASN A 99 -12.76 -6.33 2.22
N GLN A 100 -13.35 -6.77 3.34
CA GLN A 100 -14.51 -7.67 3.33
C GLN A 100 -15.75 -7.11 2.61
N TYR A 101 -15.93 -5.78 2.59
CA TYR A 101 -17.08 -5.11 1.99
C TYR A 101 -16.83 -4.58 0.57
N LEU A 102 -15.59 -4.64 0.07
CA LEU A 102 -15.29 -4.28 -1.31
C LEU A 102 -15.93 -5.28 -2.29
N SER A 103 -16.28 -4.82 -3.50
CA SER A 103 -16.65 -5.70 -4.60
C SER A 103 -15.43 -6.50 -5.09
N ASP A 104 -15.66 -7.66 -5.73
CA ASP A 104 -14.57 -8.55 -6.19
C ASP A 104 -13.58 -7.86 -7.12
N SER A 105 -14.05 -6.88 -7.89
CA SER A 105 -13.19 -6.05 -8.75
C SER A 105 -12.21 -5.18 -7.96
N LEU A 106 -12.54 -4.78 -6.74
CA LEU A 106 -11.71 -3.94 -5.87
C LEU A 106 -10.98 -4.73 -4.78
N LYS A 107 -11.40 -5.97 -4.54
CA LYS A 107 -10.73 -6.91 -3.64
C LYS A 107 -9.45 -7.46 -4.27
N ARG A 108 -8.47 -7.76 -3.43
CA ARG A 108 -7.39 -8.70 -3.74
C ARG A 108 -7.32 -9.75 -2.66
N GLU A 109 -7.41 -11.01 -3.06
CA GLU A 109 -7.18 -12.14 -2.18
C GLU A 109 -5.69 -12.47 -2.15
N ASP A 110 -4.94 -11.82 -1.26
CA ASP A 110 -3.61 -12.26 -0.87
C ASP A 110 -3.58 -12.50 0.64
N VAL A 111 -3.97 -13.70 1.04
CA VAL A 111 -4.08 -14.11 2.45
C VAL A 111 -2.75 -13.93 3.19
N LYS A 112 -1.60 -14.04 2.51
CA LYS A 112 -0.29 -13.92 3.16
C LYS A 112 0.09 -12.47 3.47
N ARG A 113 -0.36 -11.53 2.64
CA ARG A 113 -0.05 -10.09 2.79
C ARG A 113 -1.16 -9.32 3.49
N SER A 114 -2.36 -9.88 3.58
CA SER A 114 -3.50 -9.17 4.13
C SER A 114 -3.32 -8.89 5.63
N GLY A 115 -3.63 -7.66 6.04
CA GLY A 115 -3.39 -7.20 7.42
C GLY A 115 -1.92 -6.97 7.78
N THR A 116 -1.05 -6.77 6.77
CA THR A 116 0.37 -6.42 6.97
C THR A 116 0.70 -5.08 6.30
N SER A 117 1.93 -4.59 6.44
CA SER A 117 2.40 -3.41 5.71
C SER A 117 2.37 -3.59 4.19
N LYS A 118 2.35 -4.84 3.71
CA LYS A 118 2.28 -5.19 2.29
C LYS A 118 0.86 -5.41 1.78
N ASP A 119 -0.16 -5.15 2.61
CA ASP A 119 -1.57 -5.26 2.23
C ASP A 119 -1.87 -4.39 0.99
N HIS A 120 -2.69 -4.92 0.08
CA HIS A 120 -3.05 -4.22 -1.15
C HIS A 120 -3.71 -2.87 -0.88
N LEU A 121 -4.62 -2.79 0.11
CA LEU A 121 -5.32 -1.56 0.45
C LEU A 121 -4.36 -0.53 1.07
N ASN A 122 -3.41 -0.98 1.88
CA ASN A 122 -2.33 -0.10 2.37
C ASN A 122 -1.55 0.50 1.19
N LYS A 123 -1.17 -0.31 0.20
CA LYS A 123 -0.47 0.18 -0.99
C LYS A 123 -1.30 1.16 -1.81
N CYS A 124 -2.61 0.93 -1.95
CA CYS A 124 -3.52 1.87 -2.61
C CYS A 124 -3.58 3.20 -1.86
N TRP A 125 -3.75 3.16 -0.54
CA TRP A 125 -3.78 4.34 0.32
C TRP A 125 -2.47 5.14 0.27
N LEU A 126 -1.32 4.44 0.35
CA LEU A 126 -0.01 5.05 0.20
C LEU A 126 0.16 5.67 -1.19
N LEU A 127 -0.29 4.99 -2.27
CA LEU A 127 -0.23 5.54 -3.63
C LEU A 127 -0.96 6.88 -3.72
N TYR A 128 -2.10 7.01 -3.03
CA TYR A 128 -2.84 8.26 -2.99
C TYR A 128 -2.09 9.36 -2.24
N LYS A 129 -1.61 9.05 -1.04
CA LYS A 129 -0.97 10.00 -0.13
C LYS A 129 0.43 10.45 -0.55
N THR A 130 1.18 9.58 -1.22
CA THR A 130 2.58 9.81 -1.54
C THR A 130 2.74 10.84 -2.66
N LYS A 131 3.51 11.90 -2.40
CA LYS A 131 3.93 12.89 -3.41
C LYS A 131 5.10 12.37 -4.24
N HIS A 132 5.45 13.09 -5.32
CA HIS A 132 6.61 12.79 -6.16
C HIS A 132 6.65 11.38 -6.77
N ARG A 133 5.46 10.81 -7.01
CA ARG A 133 5.28 9.47 -7.59
C ARG A 133 5.04 9.49 -9.10
N SER A 134 5.04 10.66 -9.76
CA SER A 134 4.56 10.79 -11.14
C SER A 134 5.42 10.01 -12.15
N TRP A 135 6.70 9.81 -11.82
CA TRP A 135 7.64 8.98 -12.57
C TRP A 135 7.33 7.47 -12.48
N ILE A 136 6.54 7.01 -11.49
CA ILE A 136 6.08 5.62 -11.38
C ILE A 136 4.79 5.45 -12.17
N LYS A 137 4.92 5.07 -13.45
CA LYS A 137 3.80 5.03 -14.40
C LYS A 137 2.99 3.72 -14.40
N THR A 138 3.42 2.71 -13.64
CA THR A 138 2.78 1.39 -13.62
C THR A 138 2.54 0.89 -12.20
N TRP A 139 1.50 0.07 -12.04
CA TRP A 139 1.24 -0.61 -10.76
C TRP A 139 2.39 -1.54 -10.35
N ALA A 140 3.04 -2.21 -11.31
CA ALA A 140 4.18 -3.07 -11.02
C ALA A 140 5.38 -2.30 -10.46
N GLY A 141 5.64 -1.08 -10.97
CA GLY A 141 6.63 -0.18 -10.40
C GLY A 141 6.27 0.28 -8.99
N TRP A 142 4.98 0.55 -8.73
CA TRP A 142 4.50 0.88 -7.38
C TRP A 142 4.58 -0.31 -6.41
N ASP A 143 4.29 -1.53 -6.87
CA ASP A 143 4.48 -2.74 -6.08
C ASP A 143 5.98 -2.96 -5.75
N ALA A 144 6.88 -2.63 -6.68
CA ALA A 144 8.32 -2.79 -6.51
C ALA A 144 8.91 -1.93 -5.38
N ILE A 145 8.42 -0.69 -5.22
CA ILE A 145 8.86 0.20 -4.13
C ILE A 145 8.26 -0.21 -2.79
N THR A 146 6.95 -0.45 -2.75
CA THR A 146 6.24 -0.78 -1.51
C THR A 146 6.64 -2.14 -0.92
N ASP A 147 7.01 -3.13 -1.74
CA ASP A 147 7.46 -4.44 -1.24
C ASP A 147 8.84 -4.41 -0.56
N ARG A 148 9.64 -3.37 -0.84
CA ARG A 148 11.01 -3.20 -0.32
C ARG A 148 11.07 -2.40 0.99
N GLY A 149 10.03 -1.63 1.30
CA GLY A 149 9.82 -1.02 2.60
C GLY A 149 9.49 0.46 2.55
N ASP A 150 8.72 0.91 3.54
CA ASP A 150 8.14 2.27 3.59
C ASP A 150 9.18 3.39 3.65
N GLN A 151 10.41 3.09 4.03
CA GLN A 151 11.52 4.06 3.98
C GLN A 151 11.76 4.58 2.56
N LEU A 152 11.48 3.79 1.53
CA LEU A 152 11.62 4.24 0.14
C LEU A 152 10.53 5.22 -0.28
N LEU A 153 9.49 5.40 0.55
CA LEU A 153 8.41 6.36 0.32
C LEU A 153 8.70 7.74 0.95
N ASP A 154 9.92 7.98 1.45
CA ASP A 154 10.35 9.31 1.92
C ASP A 154 10.23 10.35 0.79
N GLU A 155 9.48 11.43 1.05
CA GLU A 155 9.20 12.47 0.04
C GLU A 155 10.49 13.10 -0.52
N ARG A 156 11.56 13.18 0.28
CA ARG A 156 12.85 13.77 -0.14
C ARG A 156 13.56 12.85 -1.13
N LEU A 157 13.54 11.54 -0.88
CA LEU A 157 14.09 10.55 -1.81
C LEU A 157 13.27 10.50 -3.10
N LEU A 158 11.95 10.47 -2.99
CA LEU A 158 11.05 10.40 -4.15
C LEU A 158 11.18 11.62 -5.06
N LEU A 159 11.38 12.82 -4.49
CA LEU A 159 11.63 14.03 -5.26
C LEU A 159 12.90 13.91 -6.12
N GLU A 160 14.00 13.46 -5.53
CA GLU A 160 15.26 13.29 -6.26
C GLU A 160 15.14 12.19 -7.33
N LEU A 161 14.43 11.09 -7.04
CA LEU A 161 14.13 10.04 -8.03
C LEU A 161 13.27 10.55 -9.18
N GLU A 162 12.24 11.35 -8.89
CA GLU A 162 11.38 11.96 -9.90
C GLU A 162 12.21 12.85 -10.84
N GLN A 163 13.15 13.64 -10.31
CA GLN A 163 14.03 14.48 -11.13
C GLN A 163 14.95 13.66 -12.05
N CYS A 164 15.44 12.50 -11.61
CA CYS A 164 16.40 11.68 -12.38
C CYS A 164 15.76 10.63 -13.29
N PHE A 165 14.56 10.15 -12.97
CA PHE A 165 13.93 8.97 -13.60
C PHE A 165 12.54 9.25 -14.17
N ASN A 166 12.19 10.51 -14.46
CA ASN A 166 10.98 10.86 -15.19
C ASN A 166 11.07 10.51 -16.69
N VAL A 167 11.33 9.24 -16.98
CA VAL A 167 11.44 8.63 -18.30
C VAL A 167 10.50 7.42 -18.38
N GLU A 168 10.43 6.75 -19.52
CA GLU A 168 9.75 5.46 -19.59
C GLU A 168 10.65 4.37 -19.01
N LEU A 169 10.10 3.58 -18.09
CA LEU A 169 10.80 2.53 -17.37
C LEU A 169 10.00 1.23 -17.47
N SER A 170 10.68 0.13 -17.75
CA SER A 170 10.12 -1.21 -17.65
C SER A 170 9.99 -1.65 -16.20
N ASN A 171 9.23 -2.72 -15.95
CA ASN A 171 9.17 -3.32 -14.61
C ASN A 171 10.55 -3.76 -14.09
N LYS A 172 11.42 -4.26 -14.98
CA LYS A 172 12.80 -4.67 -14.61
C LYS A 172 13.65 -3.47 -14.21
N ASP A 173 13.33 -2.28 -14.71
CA ASP A 173 14.05 -1.05 -14.38
C ASP A 173 13.67 -0.56 -12.99
N TYR A 174 12.38 -0.51 -12.66
CA TYR A 174 11.94 -0.21 -11.29
C TYR A 174 12.55 -1.17 -10.28
N GLN A 175 12.51 -2.48 -10.56
CA GLN A 175 13.08 -3.49 -9.68
C GLN A 175 14.59 -3.29 -9.46
N PHE A 176 15.32 -2.90 -10.50
CA PHE A 176 16.74 -2.59 -10.40
C PHE A 176 17.00 -1.33 -9.59
N ILE A 177 16.34 -0.22 -9.93
CA ILE A 177 16.50 1.07 -9.26
C ILE A 177 16.27 0.91 -7.76
N PHE A 178 15.13 0.32 -7.36
CA PHE A 178 14.82 0.18 -5.93
C PHE A 178 15.69 -0.86 -5.23
N LYS A 179 16.22 -1.87 -5.94
CA LYS A 179 17.23 -2.78 -5.38
C LYS A 179 18.51 -2.03 -5.05
N GLU A 180 19.03 -1.24 -5.98
CA GLU A 180 20.26 -0.47 -5.77
C GLU A 180 20.10 0.57 -4.66
N ILE A 181 18.96 1.27 -4.59
CA ILE A 181 18.68 2.21 -3.50
C ILE A 181 18.67 1.48 -2.16
N THR A 182 18.02 0.32 -2.06
CA THR A 182 17.94 -0.45 -0.80
C THR A 182 19.31 -0.93 -0.34
N GLN A 183 20.25 -1.19 -1.25
CA GLN A 183 21.64 -1.52 -0.90
C GLN A 183 22.41 -0.32 -0.34
N LEU A 184 22.09 0.89 -0.80
CA LEU A 184 22.74 2.13 -0.39
C LEU A 184 22.05 2.81 0.80
N ILE A 185 20.79 2.48 1.07
CA ILE A 185 20.01 2.88 2.25
C ILE A 185 19.64 1.60 3.02
N PRO A 186 20.55 1.04 3.83
CA PRO A 186 20.24 -0.11 4.67
C PRO A 186 19.07 0.20 5.60
N SER A 187 18.12 -0.73 5.73
CA SER A 187 17.21 -0.74 6.87
C SER A 187 17.89 -1.45 8.03
N GLN A 188 18.32 -0.73 9.05
CA GLN A 188 18.57 -1.39 10.33
C GLN A 188 17.24 -1.77 10.97
N ILE A 189 17.19 -2.97 11.55
CA ILE A 189 16.00 -3.62 12.13
C ILE A 189 15.26 -2.74 13.15
N LYS A 190 15.89 -1.66 13.66
CA LYS A 190 15.34 -0.77 14.69
C LYS A 190 15.24 0.73 14.30
N ARG A 191 15.76 1.16 13.14
CA ARG A 191 15.71 2.58 12.70
C ARG A 191 15.62 2.68 11.18
N LYS A 192 14.76 3.57 10.68
CA LYS A 192 14.77 3.97 9.27
C LYS A 192 15.96 4.91 9.06
N GLU A 193 17.10 4.36 8.60
CA GLU A 193 18.34 5.15 8.41
C GLU A 193 18.10 6.39 7.53
N ILE A 194 17.14 6.30 6.61
CA ILE A 194 16.75 7.39 5.72
C ILE A 194 16.35 8.67 6.45
N GLU A 195 15.74 8.57 7.64
CA GLU A 195 15.32 9.73 8.43
C GLU A 195 16.53 10.54 8.95
N LEU A 196 17.67 9.87 9.13
CA LEU A 196 18.93 10.49 9.58
C LEU A 196 19.75 11.05 8.42
N MET A 197 19.39 10.74 7.17
CA MET A 197 20.13 11.21 5.99
C MET A 197 19.77 12.64 5.65
N SER A 198 20.79 13.42 5.28
CA SER A 198 20.59 14.74 4.67
C SER A 198 20.04 14.58 3.24
N VAL A 199 19.37 15.62 2.73
CA VAL A 199 18.91 15.65 1.33
C VAL A 199 20.08 15.47 0.36
N LYS A 200 21.26 16.03 0.68
CA LYS A 200 22.47 15.84 -0.11
C LYS A 200 22.86 14.36 -0.21
N ASN A 201 22.86 13.63 0.91
CA ASN A 201 23.19 12.20 0.90
C ASN A 201 22.19 11.40 0.06
N LEU A 202 20.89 11.73 0.14
CA LEU A 202 19.86 11.08 -0.69
C LEU A 202 20.07 11.35 -2.17
N ARG A 203 20.39 12.60 -2.54
CA ARG A 203 20.75 12.97 -3.92
C ARG A 203 21.97 12.20 -4.41
N ASP A 204 23.03 12.12 -3.62
CA ASP A 204 24.26 11.41 -3.98
C ASP A 204 23.98 9.92 -4.25
N ILE A 205 23.08 9.30 -3.46
CA ILE A 205 22.59 7.94 -3.71
C ILE A 205 21.84 7.85 -5.04
N VAL A 206 20.89 8.75 -5.29
CA VAL A 206 20.11 8.73 -6.54
C VAL A 206 21.02 8.90 -7.76
N VAL A 207 22.02 9.78 -7.69
CA VAL A 207 23.01 9.99 -8.75
C VAL A 207 23.82 8.72 -8.99
N GLU A 208 24.28 8.04 -7.94
CA GLU A 208 25.02 6.77 -8.08
C GLU A 208 24.14 5.67 -8.70
N VAL A 209 22.89 5.55 -8.28
CA VAL A 209 21.93 4.59 -8.86
C VAL A 209 21.68 4.90 -10.34
N LYS A 210 21.53 6.19 -10.69
CA LYS A 210 21.37 6.64 -12.08
C LYS A 210 22.58 6.27 -12.93
N ARG A 211 23.80 6.49 -12.44
CA ARG A 211 25.04 6.08 -13.10
C ARG A 211 25.09 4.58 -13.38
N LYS A 212 24.72 3.75 -12.40
CA LYS A 212 24.64 2.28 -12.57
C LYS A 212 23.57 1.88 -13.58
N PHE A 213 22.40 2.53 -13.54
CA PHE A 213 21.30 2.29 -14.47
C PHE A 213 21.69 2.60 -15.91
N ASP A 214 22.32 3.74 -16.16
CA ASP A 214 22.76 4.15 -17.49
C ASP A 214 23.84 3.22 -18.03
N SER A 215 24.80 2.83 -17.19
CA SER A 215 25.85 1.85 -17.55
C SER A 215 25.25 0.50 -17.98
N ARG A 216 24.24 0.02 -17.25
CA ARG A 216 23.53 -1.21 -17.58
C ARG A 216 22.85 -1.09 -18.95
N ASN A 217 22.16 0.01 -19.22
CA ASN A 217 21.45 0.21 -20.48
C ASN A 217 22.36 0.40 -21.69
N CYS A 218 23.53 1.02 -21.53
CA CYS A 218 24.55 1.09 -22.58
C CYS A 218 25.06 -0.31 -22.94
N ASN A 219 25.30 -1.17 -21.95
CA ASN A 219 25.77 -2.52 -22.20
C ASN A 219 24.72 -3.40 -22.90
N THR A 220 23.43 -3.22 -22.61
CA THR A 220 22.37 -4.00 -23.29
C THR A 220 22.22 -3.61 -24.76
N LYS A 221 22.46 -2.35 -25.12
CA LYS A 221 22.34 -1.85 -26.51
C LYS A 221 23.51 -2.23 -27.42
N ASN A 222 24.65 -2.62 -26.87
CA ASN A 222 25.83 -3.05 -27.63
C ASN A 222 25.85 -4.56 -27.91
N VAL A 223 24.80 -5.29 -27.51
CA VAL A 223 24.68 -6.76 -27.62
C VAL A 223 23.50 -7.17 -28.52
N GLU A 224 22.76 -6.20 -29.06
CA GLU A 224 21.74 -6.39 -30.11
C GLU A 224 22.28 -5.95 -31.47
#